data_AF-A0A3D5QER7-F1
#
_entry.id   AF-A0A3D5QER7-F1
#
_cell.length_a   1.000
_cell.length_b   1.000
_cell.length_c   1.000
_cell.angle_alpha   90.00
_cell.angle_beta   90.00
_cell.angle_gamma   90.00
#
_symmetry.space_group_name_H-M   'P 1'
#
loop_
_entity.id
_entity.type
_entity.pdbx_description
1 polymer ?
#
loop_
_entity_poly.entity_id
_entity_poly.type
_entity_poly.pdbx_seq_one_letter_code
_entity_poly.pdbx_strand_id
1 'polypeptide(L)'
;DISGWDGEKPLIDPMCGSGTILAEALIKHCNIPAGYLRKHFGFMHMPDFDNNVWQKIKKNASENIKPLDKNLISGYDIDVTAVKFTRQNLSALPNGENIEIQNSDFRDLKL
;
A
#
# COMPACT_ATOMS: atom_id res chain seq x y z
N ASP A 1 0.93 -3.14 16.27
CA ASP A 1 0.86 -1.83 15.58
C ASP A 1 0.42 -0.80 16.60
N ILE A 2 0.79 0.47 16.44
CA ILE A 2 0.29 1.55 17.29
C ILE A 2 -1.21 1.75 17.06
N SER A 3 -1.71 1.48 15.85
CA SER A 3 -3.14 1.55 15.53
C SER A 3 -3.98 0.40 16.12
N GLY A 4 -3.35 -0.69 16.54
CA GLY A 4 -4.04 -1.92 16.95
C GLY A 4 -4.69 -2.72 15.81
N TRP A 5 -4.60 -2.28 14.55
CA TRP A 5 -5.17 -2.99 13.41
C TRP A 5 -4.35 -4.24 13.03
N ASP A 6 -5.05 -5.37 12.95
CA ASP A 6 -4.51 -6.72 12.68
C ASP A 6 -4.92 -7.27 11.30
N GLY A 7 -5.81 -6.59 10.58
CA GLY A 7 -6.32 -7.03 9.29
C GLY A 7 -7.52 -7.97 9.37
N GLU A 8 -8.12 -8.20 10.55
CA GLU A 8 -9.35 -8.99 10.68
C GLU A 8 -10.62 -8.17 10.44
N LYS A 9 -10.54 -6.85 10.69
CA LYS A 9 -11.66 -5.91 10.51
C LYS A 9 -11.34 -4.87 9.43
N PRO A 10 -12.35 -4.32 8.74
CA PRO A 10 -12.14 -3.22 7.81
C PRO A 10 -11.41 -2.04 8.45
N LEU A 11 -10.41 -1.52 7.74
CA LEU A 11 -9.75 -0.25 8.01
C LEU A 11 -10.35 0.80 7.09
N ILE A 12 -10.88 1.86 7.69
CA ILE A 12 -11.44 3.01 6.97
C ILE A 12 -10.67 4.26 7.40
N ASP A 13 -10.09 4.97 6.43
CA ASP A 13 -9.55 6.31 6.63
C ASP A 13 -10.50 7.35 6.00
N PRO A 14 -11.28 8.09 6.81
CA PRO A 14 -12.30 9.00 6.30
C PRO A 14 -11.75 10.35 5.80
N MET A 15 -10.43 10.60 5.94
CA MET A 15 -9.74 11.82 5.54
C MET A 15 -8.33 11.46 5.01
N CYS A 16 -8.28 10.61 4.01
CA CYS A 16 -7.08 9.86 3.64
C CYS A 16 -5.98 10.69 2.97
N GLY A 17 -6.26 11.93 2.55
CA GLY A 17 -5.30 12.85 1.94
C GLY A 17 -4.59 12.20 0.74
N SER A 18 -3.27 12.05 0.85
CA SER A 18 -2.44 11.40 -0.17
C SER A 18 -2.45 9.86 -0.15
N GLY A 19 -3.15 9.26 0.81
CA GLY A 19 -3.36 7.81 0.90
C GLY A 19 -2.25 7.04 1.58
N THR A 20 -1.34 7.71 2.30
CA THR A 20 -0.15 7.07 2.88
C THR A 20 -0.51 6.01 3.91
N ILE A 21 -1.47 6.27 4.81
CA ILE A 21 -1.90 5.28 5.82
C ILE A 21 -2.49 4.03 5.14
N LEU A 22 -3.30 4.22 4.09
CA LEU A 22 -3.89 3.13 3.32
C LEU A 22 -2.83 2.31 2.58
N ALA A 23 -1.83 2.98 1.99
CA ALA A 23 -0.72 2.32 1.32
C ALA A 23 0.13 1.49 2.29
N GLU A 24 0.46 2.03 3.48
CA GLU A 24 1.21 1.28 4.50
C GLU A 24 0.40 0.11 5.07
N ALA A 25 -0.91 0.30 5.27
CA ALA A 25 -1.82 -0.78 5.67
C ALA A 25 -1.86 -1.91 4.62
N LEU A 26 -1.97 -1.55 3.34
CA LEU A 26 -1.90 -2.49 2.22
C LEU A 26 -0.56 -3.23 2.17
N ILE A 27 0.55 -2.49 2.25
CA ILE A 27 1.91 -3.04 2.20
C ILE A 27 2.09 -4.08 3.30
N LYS A 28 1.68 -3.73 4.52
CA LYS A 28 1.79 -4.61 5.67
C LYS A 28 0.88 -5.83 5.59
N HIS A 29 -0.41 -5.65 5.28
CA HIS A 29 -1.39 -6.73 5.26
C HIS A 29 -1.10 -7.75 4.14
N CYS A 30 -0.84 -7.25 2.93
CA CYS A 30 -0.53 -8.10 1.77
C CYS A 30 0.92 -8.59 1.75
N ASN A 31 1.72 -8.31 2.79
CA ASN A 31 3.13 -8.69 2.86
C ASN A 31 3.94 -8.22 1.63
N ILE A 32 3.66 -7.00 1.17
CA ILE A 32 4.39 -6.35 0.08
C ILE A 32 5.72 -5.86 0.64
N PRO A 33 6.87 -6.12 -0.02
CA PRO A 33 8.15 -5.62 0.45
C PRO A 33 8.15 -4.07 0.47
N ALA A 34 8.58 -3.44 1.55
CA ALA A 34 8.63 -1.97 1.66
C ALA A 34 9.44 -1.30 0.52
N GLY A 35 10.45 -2.01 0.00
CA GLY A 35 11.26 -1.59 -1.14
C GLY A 35 10.68 -1.93 -2.52
N TYR A 36 9.42 -2.37 -2.63
CA TYR A 36 8.86 -2.95 -3.86
C TYR A 36 9.01 -2.05 -5.10
N LEU A 37 8.73 -0.75 -4.95
CA LEU A 37 8.86 0.24 -6.01
C LEU A 37 10.29 0.78 -6.20
N ARG A 38 11.20 0.46 -5.27
CA ARG A 38 12.56 1.00 -5.28
C ARG A 38 13.44 0.25 -6.27
N LYS A 39 13.91 0.97 -7.29
CA LYS A 39 14.75 0.41 -8.35
C LYS A 39 16.21 0.24 -7.94
N HIS A 40 16.73 1.13 -7.09
CA HIS A 40 18.14 1.18 -6.72
C HIS A 40 18.35 1.36 -5.22
N PHE A 41 19.38 0.69 -4.70
CA PHE A 41 19.85 0.79 -3.33
C PHE A 41 21.36 1.03 -3.33
N GLY A 42 21.88 1.68 -2.28
CA GLY A 42 23.30 2.01 -2.19
C GLY A 42 24.22 0.78 -2.24
N PHE A 43 23.78 -0.35 -1.67
CA PHE A 43 24.56 -1.61 -1.69
C PHE A 43 24.79 -2.16 -3.10
N MET A 44 23.99 -1.76 -4.09
CA MET A 44 24.14 -2.22 -5.48
C MET A 44 25.40 -1.69 -6.18
N HIS A 45 26.06 -0.71 -5.56
CA HIS A 45 27.29 -0.11 -6.07
C HIS A 45 28.55 -0.61 -5.34
N MET A 46 28.40 -1.55 -4.38
CA MET A 46 29.54 -2.10 -3.64
C MET A 46 30.26 -3.19 -4.46
N PRO A 47 31.59 -3.36 -4.32
CA PRO A 47 32.36 -4.32 -5.12
C PRO A 47 31.93 -5.78 -4.99
N ASP A 48 31.31 -6.14 -3.87
CA ASP A 48 30.83 -7.47 -3.52
C ASP A 48 29.34 -7.69 -3.82
N PHE A 49 28.68 -6.74 -4.51
CA PHE A 49 27.28 -6.88 -4.90
C PHE A 49 27.08 -8.00 -5.92
N ASP A 50 26.28 -9.01 -5.55
CA ASP A 50 25.85 -10.08 -6.45
C ASP A 50 24.40 -9.84 -6.91
N ASN A 51 24.25 -9.49 -8.19
CA ASN A 51 22.94 -9.28 -8.80
C ASN A 51 22.08 -10.56 -8.82
N ASN A 52 22.67 -11.75 -8.97
CA ASN A 52 21.90 -13.00 -9.00
C ASN A 52 21.28 -13.29 -7.63
N VAL A 53 22.06 -13.09 -6.55
CA VAL A 53 21.55 -13.19 -5.18
C VAL A 53 20.43 -12.18 -4.95
N TRP A 54 20.61 -10.93 -5.39
CA TRP A 54 19.59 -9.91 -5.26
C TRP A 54 18.30 -10.21 -6.02
N GLN A 55 18.38 -10.69 -7.27
CA GLN A 55 17.20 -11.11 -8.02
C GLN A 55 16.48 -12.29 -7.34
N LYS A 56 17.22 -13.23 -6.73
CA LYS A 56 16.62 -14.33 -5.98
C LYS A 56 15.85 -13.83 -4.75
N ILE A 57 16.39 -12.87 -4.01
CA ILE A 57 15.71 -12.23 -2.87
C ILE A 57 14.44 -11.52 -3.33
N LYS A 58 14.54 -10.70 -4.39
CA LYS A 58 13.37 -10.00 -4.96
C LYS A 58 12.28 -10.96 -5.38
N LYS A 59 12.65 -12.03 -6.10
CA LYS A 59 11.71 -13.05 -6.56
C LYS A 59 11.00 -13.71 -5.37
N ASN A 60 11.75 -14.18 -4.37
CA ASN A 60 11.17 -14.82 -3.20
C ASN A 60 10.25 -13.86 -2.41
N ALA A 61 10.62 -12.59 -2.30
CA ALA A 61 9.79 -11.59 -1.63
C ALA A 61 8.49 -11.33 -2.39
N SER A 62 8.53 -11.23 -3.72
CA SER A 62 7.34 -11.07 -4.56
C SER A 62 6.41 -12.28 -4.54
N GLU A 63 6.94 -13.50 -4.44
CA GLU A 63 6.16 -14.74 -4.34
C GLU A 63 5.38 -14.85 -3.02
N ASN A 64 5.81 -14.12 -1.98
CA ASN A 64 5.15 -14.10 -0.67
C ASN A 64 4.08 -13.00 -0.53
N ILE A 65 3.77 -12.25 -1.60
CA ILE A 65 2.71 -11.25 -1.61
C ILE A 65 1.35 -11.97 -1.56
N LYS A 66 0.50 -11.55 -0.62
CA LYS A 66 -0.83 -12.09 -0.38
C LYS A 66 -1.90 -11.26 -1.11
N PRO A 67 -3.05 -11.85 -1.47
CA PRO A 67 -4.18 -11.07 -1.98
C PRO A 67 -4.71 -10.10 -0.91
N LEU A 68 -5.47 -9.10 -1.35
CA LEU A 68 -6.24 -8.22 -0.48
C LEU A 68 -7.70 -8.66 -0.50
N ASP A 69 -8.30 -8.82 0.68
CA ASP A 69 -9.73 -9.06 0.80
C ASP A 69 -10.54 -7.82 0.41
N LYS A 70 -11.64 -8.05 -0.31
CA LYS A 70 -12.51 -6.98 -0.78
C LYS A 70 -13.05 -6.17 0.42
N ASN A 71 -13.04 -4.85 0.30
CA ASN A 71 -13.52 -3.89 1.30
C ASN A 71 -12.77 -3.94 2.65
N LEU A 72 -11.60 -4.59 2.73
CA LEU A 72 -10.81 -4.61 3.95
C LEU A 72 -10.14 -3.26 4.23
N ILE A 73 -9.79 -2.52 3.17
CA ILE A 73 -9.18 -1.19 3.28
C ILE A 73 -9.99 -0.25 2.39
N SER A 74 -10.39 0.91 2.91
CA SER A 74 -11.03 1.97 2.15
C SER A 74 -10.66 3.36 2.63
N GLY A 75 -10.82 4.34 1.75
CA GLY A 75 -10.38 5.71 1.94
C GLY A 75 -11.37 6.74 1.40
N TYR A 76 -11.52 7.84 2.12
CA TYR A 76 -12.37 8.95 1.72
C TYR A 76 -11.64 10.26 1.94
N ASP A 77 -11.88 11.23 1.07
CA ASP A 77 -11.43 12.60 1.31
C ASP A 77 -12.35 13.60 0.61
N ILE A 78 -12.49 14.78 1.20
CA ILE A 78 -13.29 15.88 0.64
C ILE A 78 -12.59 16.54 -0.55
N ASP A 79 -11.25 16.48 -0.61
CA ASP A 79 -10.47 17.01 -1.71
C ASP A 79 -10.36 16.00 -2.86
N VAL A 80 -10.96 16.35 -4.01
CA VAL A 80 -10.93 15.55 -5.24
C VAL A 80 -9.49 15.33 -5.76
N THR A 81 -8.60 16.30 -5.53
CA THR A 81 -7.18 16.20 -5.90
C THR A 81 -6.49 15.15 -5.04
N ALA A 82 -6.75 15.16 -3.74
CA ALA A 82 -6.23 14.19 -2.79
C ALA A 82 -6.68 12.76 -3.14
N VAL A 83 -7.97 12.57 -3.44
CA VAL A 83 -8.53 11.31 -3.95
C VAL A 83 -7.83 10.82 -5.21
N LYS A 84 -7.56 11.72 -6.16
CA LYS A 84 -6.82 11.39 -7.39
C LYS A 84 -5.41 10.90 -7.08
N PHE A 85 -4.68 11.62 -6.21
CA PHE A 85 -3.33 11.22 -5.81
C PHE A 85 -3.32 9.91 -5.04
N THR A 86 -4.28 9.68 -4.15
CA THR A 86 -4.43 8.41 -3.43
C THR A 86 -4.60 7.24 -4.39
N ARG A 87 -5.51 7.34 -5.37
CA ARG A 87 -5.69 6.28 -6.38
C ARG A 87 -4.40 6.04 -7.18
N GLN A 88 -3.71 7.11 -7.60
CA GLN A 88 -2.44 6.98 -8.33
C GLN A 88 -1.32 6.34 -7.48
N ASN A 89 -1.25 6.66 -6.19
CA ASN A 89 -0.25 6.09 -5.29
C ASN A 89 -0.52 4.60 -5.04
N LEU A 90 -1.79 4.25 -4.83
CA LEU A 90 -2.21 2.87 -4.61
C LEU A 90 -2.05 2.01 -5.87
N SER A 91 -2.36 2.52 -7.06
CA SER A 91 -2.26 1.75 -8.31
C SER A 91 -0.84 1.29 -8.66
N ALA A 92 0.18 1.94 -8.09
CA ALA A 92 1.56 1.49 -8.22
C ALA A 92 1.84 0.19 -7.42
N LEU A 93 1.04 -0.13 -6.41
CA LEU A 93 1.20 -1.27 -5.53
C LEU A 93 0.33 -2.46 -5.97
N PRO A 94 0.80 -3.71 -5.77
CA PRO A 94 -0.03 -4.90 -5.91
C PRO A 94 -1.32 -4.77 -5.10
N ASN A 95 -2.45 -5.13 -5.70
CA ASN A 95 -3.81 -5.05 -5.14
C ASN A 95 -4.32 -3.63 -4.83
N GLY A 96 -3.56 -2.56 -5.08
CA GLY A 96 -3.97 -1.22 -4.70
C GLY A 96 -5.17 -0.67 -5.49
N GLU A 97 -5.36 -1.11 -6.74
CA GLU A 97 -6.56 -0.82 -7.54
C GLU A 97 -7.86 -1.42 -6.93
N ASN A 98 -7.73 -2.39 -6.02
CA ASN A 98 -8.88 -3.02 -5.36
C ASN A 98 -9.35 -2.23 -4.11
N ILE A 99 -8.62 -1.19 -3.70
CA ILE A 99 -8.97 -0.37 -2.55
C ILE A 99 -10.02 0.66 -2.98
N GLU A 100 -11.11 0.69 -2.24
CA GLU A 100 -12.17 1.65 -2.48
C GLU A 100 -11.75 3.05 -2.00
N ILE A 101 -11.62 3.98 -2.95
CA ILE A 101 -11.34 5.39 -2.66
C ILE A 101 -12.48 6.23 -3.22
N GLN A 102 -13.09 7.08 -2.40
CA GLN A 102 -14.18 7.96 -2.83
C GLN A 102 -13.94 9.43 -2.42
N ASN A 103 -14.46 10.35 -3.23
CA ASN A 103 -14.55 11.75 -2.82
C ASN A 103 -15.83 11.93 -2.02
N SER A 104 -15.69 12.18 -0.72
CA SER A 104 -16.81 12.26 0.21
C SER A 104 -16.39 13.07 1.43
N ASP A 105 -17.34 13.80 1.99
CA ASP A 105 -17.18 14.39 3.30
C ASP A 105 -17.30 13.29 4.36
N PHE A 106 -16.41 13.27 5.35
CA PHE A 106 -16.50 12.28 6.44
C PHE A 106 -17.85 12.33 7.18
N ARG A 107 -18.53 13.48 7.16
CA ARG A 107 -19.86 13.68 7.76
C ARG A 107 -20.98 12.94 7.05
N ASP A 108 -20.78 12.58 5.78
CA ASP A 108 -21.78 11.90 4.94
C ASP A 108 -21.58 10.38 4.89
N LEU A 109 -20.52 9.85 5.52
CA LEU A 109 -20.20 8.43 5.51
C LEU A 109 -21.21 7.63 6.36
N LYS A 110 -21.74 6.56 5.76
CA LYS A 110 -22.59 5.57 6.43
C LYS A 110 -21.80 4.27 6.57
N LEU A 111 -21.09 4.15 7.70
CA LEU A 111 -20.23 3.01 8.04
C LEU A 111 -21.00 1.93 8.82
#